data_AF-A0A4V4HX41-F1
#
_entry.id   AF-A0A4V4HX41-F1
#
_cell.length_a   1.000
_cell.length_b   1.000
_cell.length_c   1.000
_cell.angle_alpha   90.00
_cell.angle_beta   90.00
_cell.angle_gamma   90.00
#
_symmetry.space_group_name_H-M   'P 1'
#
loop_
_entity.id
_entity.type
_entity.pdbx_description
1 polymer ?
#
loop_
_entity_poly.entity_id
_entity_poly.type
_entity_poly.pdbx_seq_one_letter_code
_entity_poly.pdbx_strand_id
1 'polypeptide(L)'
;MEDLERKYERAVSRVKELKDFYRHLKIFVLVNGVLYLMRSGVLLSLLPDGFPTQSYYFDWIHVNLIIWLVILGIHALYLFRHKITFLREWEERQIQKILEKEEDEIDKYL
;
A
#
# COMPACT_ATOMS: atom_id res chain seq x y z
N MET A 1 20.86 14.58 24.59
CA MET A 1 19.45 15.01 24.46
C MET A 1 19.04 15.09 22.99
N GLU A 2 19.87 15.62 22.09
CA GLU A 2 19.61 15.70 20.63
C GLU A 2 19.30 14.34 19.93
N ASP A 3 19.81 13.22 20.44
CA ASP A 3 19.50 11.89 19.90
C ASP A 3 18.07 11.42 20.22
N LEU A 4 17.50 11.85 21.36
CA LEU A 4 16.15 11.49 21.76
C LEU A 4 15.12 12.29 20.94
N GLU A 5 15.36 13.59 20.74
CA GLU A 5 14.53 14.46 19.90
C GLU A 5 14.47 13.98 18.45
N ARG A 6 15.63 13.68 17.83
CA ARG A 6 15.68 13.17 16.45
C ARG A 6 14.97 11.83 16.29
N LYS A 7 15.01 10.96 17.30
CA LYS A 7 14.27 9.69 17.30
C LYS A 7 12.76 9.91 17.46
N TYR A 8 12.36 10.83 18.34
CA TYR A 8 10.97 11.18 18.57
C TYR A 8 10.33 11.81 17.32
N GLU A 9 11.03 12.75 16.67
CA GLU A 9 10.55 13.43 15.47
C GLU A 9 10.36 12.46 14.29
N ARG A 10 11.30 11.52 14.10
CA ARG A 10 11.13 10.42 13.13
C ARG A 10 9.95 9.51 13.46
N ALA A 11 9.71 9.22 14.73
CA ALA A 11 8.57 8.40 15.15
C ALA A 11 7.24 9.12 14.87
N VAL A 12 7.16 10.43 15.15
CA VAL A 12 5.97 11.26 14.90
C VAL A 12 5.66 11.38 13.40
N SER A 13 6.66 11.64 12.55
CA SER A 13 6.46 11.69 11.08
C SER A 13 5.88 10.39 10.56
N ARG A 14 6.41 9.25 11.02
CA ARG A 14 5.92 7.92 10.63
C ARG A 14 4.47 7.68 11.02
N VAL A 15 4.07 8.08 12.24
CA VAL A 15 2.67 7.95 12.68
C VAL A 15 1.76 8.83 11.83
N LYS A 16 2.20 10.02 11.46
CA LYS A 16 1.45 10.94 10.60
C LYS A 16 1.23 10.36 9.21
N GLU A 17 2.28 9.85 8.57
CA GLU A 17 2.22 9.19 7.26
C GLU A 17 1.31 7.95 7.29
N LEU A 18 1.41 7.13 8.35
CA LEU A 18 0.56 5.95 8.53
C LEU A 18 -0.92 6.33 8.68
N LYS A 19 -1.20 7.37 9.48
CA LYS A 19 -2.57 7.88 9.67
C LYS A 19 -3.17 8.40 8.35
N ASP A 20 -2.35 9.02 7.51
CA ASP A 20 -2.74 9.47 6.18
C ASP A 20 -3.09 8.30 5.26
N PHE A 21 -2.27 7.26 5.23
CA PHE A 21 -2.54 6.04 4.47
C PHE A 21 -3.81 5.32 4.93
N TYR A 22 -4.02 5.17 6.24
CA TYR A 22 -5.25 4.56 6.76
C TYR A 22 -6.51 5.34 6.40
N ARG A 23 -6.42 6.67 6.24
CA ARG A 23 -7.55 7.47 5.74
C ARG A 23 -7.88 7.11 4.29
N HIS A 24 -6.88 7.02 3.42
CA HIS A 24 -7.07 6.60 2.02
C HIS A 24 -7.61 5.17 1.92
N LEU A 25 -7.06 4.23 2.70
CA LEU A 25 -7.54 2.85 2.77
C LEU A 25 -8.99 2.77 3.26
N LYS A 26 -9.35 3.53 4.30
CA LYS A 26 -10.74 3.58 4.81
C LYS A 26 -11.72 4.06 3.75
N ILE A 27 -11.39 5.16 3.05
CA ILE A 27 -12.25 5.70 1.99
C ILE A 27 -12.39 4.68 0.87
N PHE A 28 -11.28 4.04 0.46
CA PHE A 28 -11.31 3.00 -0.57
C PHE A 28 -12.23 1.83 -0.18
N VAL A 29 -12.08 1.27 1.03
CA VAL A 29 -12.92 0.16 1.49
C VAL A 29 -14.38 0.59 1.63
N LEU A 30 -14.64 1.79 2.14
CA LEU A 30 -16.00 2.31 2.29
C LEU A 30 -16.69 2.46 0.92
N VAL A 31 -16.03 3.10 -0.04
CA VAL A 31 -16.56 3.32 -1.40
C VAL A 31 -16.77 2.00 -2.12
N ASN A 32 -15.79 1.09 -2.10
CA ASN A 32 -15.94 -0.22 -2.74
C ASN A 32 -17.00 -1.08 -2.06
N GLY A 33 -17.12 -1.01 -0.73
CA GLY A 33 -18.18 -1.68 0.02
C GLY A 33 -19.56 -1.16 -0.35
N VAL A 34 -19.74 0.16 -0.46
CA VAL A 34 -21.00 0.76 -0.92
C VAL A 34 -21.32 0.37 -2.36
N LEU A 35 -20.34 0.40 -3.26
CA LEU A 35 -20.51 -0.02 -4.66
C LEU A 35 -20.91 -1.51 -4.76
N TYR A 36 -20.30 -2.37 -3.95
CA TYR A 36 -20.65 -3.78 -3.90
C TYR A 36 -22.06 -4.02 -3.33
N LEU A 37 -22.45 -3.27 -2.29
CA LEU A 37 -23.80 -3.29 -1.72
C LEU A 37 -24.87 -2.75 -2.68
N MET A 38 -24.52 -1.75 -3.50
CA MET A 38 -25.39 -1.29 -4.58
C MET A 38 -25.55 -2.37 -5.65
N ARG A 39 -24.45 -3.04 -6.04
CA ARG A 39 -24.51 -4.14 -7.01
C ARG A 39 -25.32 -5.34 -6.52
N SER A 40 -25.24 -5.68 -5.24
CA SER A 40 -25.96 -6.82 -4.67
C SER A 40 -27.47 -6.59 -4.53
N GLY A 41 -27.95 -5.38 -4.81
CA GLY A 41 -29.37 -5.03 -4.71
C GLY A 41 -29.87 -4.88 -3.26
N VAL A 42 -28.98 -4.89 -2.26
CA VAL A 42 -29.37 -4.65 -0.86
C VAL A 42 -29.91 -3.24 -0.67
N LEU A 43 -29.36 -2.26 -1.39
CA LEU A 43 -29.85 -0.87 -1.41
C LEU A 43 -30.95 -0.62 -2.45
N LEU A 44 -31.42 -1.64 -3.18
CA LEU A 44 -32.42 -1.44 -4.23
C LEU A 44 -33.77 -0.95 -3.69
N SER A 45 -34.10 -1.34 -2.46
CA SER A 45 -35.28 -0.87 -1.73
C SER A 45 -35.22 0.61 -1.32
N LEU A 46 -34.05 1.22 -1.35
CA LEU A 46 -33.82 2.64 -1.05
C LEU A 46 -33.64 3.50 -2.31
N LEU A 47 -33.56 2.88 -3.48
CA LEU A 47 -33.32 3.56 -4.75
C LEU A 47 -34.64 3.79 -5.50
N PRO A 48 -34.78 4.92 -6.22
CA PRO A 48 -35.99 5.20 -7.00
C PRO A 48 -36.17 4.18 -8.15
N ASP A 49 -37.45 3.93 -8.50
CA ASP A 49 -37.83 3.07 -9.61
C ASP A 49 -37.16 3.57 -10.92
N GLY A 50 -36.28 2.74 -11.50
CA GLY A 50 -35.53 3.05 -12.72
C GLY A 50 -34.02 3.10 -12.57
N PHE A 51 -33.45 2.83 -11.39
CA PHE A 51 -31.99 2.76 -11.25
C PHE A 51 -31.43 1.59 -12.09
N PRO A 52 -30.47 1.84 -13.01
CA PRO A 52 -29.93 0.79 -13.86
C PRO A 52 -29.08 -0.18 -13.02
N THR A 53 -29.69 -1.31 -12.67
CA THR A 53 -29.05 -2.42 -11.95
C THR A 53 -28.32 -3.41 -12.85
N GLN A 54 -28.28 -3.14 -14.16
CA GLN A 54 -27.67 -4.05 -15.10
C GLN A 54 -26.17 -4.20 -14.83
N SER A 55 -25.70 -5.45 -14.81
CA SER A 55 -24.31 -5.81 -14.48
C SER A 55 -23.26 -5.06 -15.32
N TYR A 56 -23.60 -4.72 -16.56
CA TYR A 56 -22.71 -3.99 -17.48
C TYR A 56 -22.26 -2.62 -16.93
N TYR A 57 -23.12 -1.92 -16.17
CA TYR A 57 -22.76 -0.65 -15.52
C TYR A 57 -21.79 -0.83 -14.35
N PHE A 58 -21.57 -2.05 -13.86
CA PHE A 58 -20.68 -2.34 -12.74
C PHE A 58 -19.38 -3.04 -13.19
N ASP A 59 -19.23 -3.37 -14.48
CA ASP A 59 -18.03 -4.06 -14.97
C ASP A 59 -16.77 -3.19 -14.86
N TRP A 60 -16.90 -1.87 -15.06
CA TRP A 60 -15.78 -0.93 -14.91
C TRP A 60 -15.28 -0.80 -13.46
N ILE A 61 -16.10 -1.19 -12.47
CA ILE A 61 -15.73 -1.15 -11.04
C ILE A 61 -14.64 -2.17 -10.77
N HIS A 62 -14.64 -3.32 -11.43
CA HIS A 62 -13.58 -4.31 -11.27
C HIS A 62 -12.22 -3.76 -11.71
N VAL A 63 -12.18 -3.10 -12.86
CA VAL A 63 -10.96 -2.47 -13.38
C VAL A 63 -10.50 -1.34 -12.46
N ASN A 64 -11.43 -0.50 -12.00
CA ASN A 64 -11.12 0.55 -11.03
C ASN A 64 -10.55 -0.04 -9.73
N LEU A 65 -11.19 -1.08 -9.19
CA LEU A 65 -10.78 -1.74 -7.96
C LEU A 65 -9.36 -2.29 -8.10
N ILE A 66 -9.02 -2.94 -9.22
CA ILE A 66 -7.67 -3.45 -9.48
C ILE A 66 -6.65 -2.30 -9.49
N ILE A 67 -6.92 -1.20 -10.20
CA ILE A 67 -6.01 -0.04 -10.26
C ILE A 67 -5.76 0.53 -8.87
N TRP A 68 -6.82 0.76 -8.11
CA TRP A 68 -6.72 1.28 -6.75
C TRP A 68 -6.03 0.31 -5.79
N LEU A 69 -6.22 -1.00 -5.97
CA LEU A 69 -5.56 -2.03 -5.17
C LEU A 69 -4.05 -2.06 -5.46
N VAL A 70 -3.64 -1.85 -6.71
CA VAL A 70 -2.23 -1.68 -7.08
C VAL A 70 -1.65 -0.40 -6.48
N ILE A 71 -2.34 0.74 -6.57
CA ILE A 71 -1.88 2.02 -5.99
C ILE A 71 -1.72 1.90 -4.47
N LEU A 72 -2.71 1.34 -3.77
CA LEU A 72 -2.65 1.11 -2.33
C LEU A 72 -1.56 0.09 -1.97
N GLY A 73 -1.38 -0.96 -2.78
CA GLY A 73 -0.32 -1.93 -2.60
C GLY A 73 1.07 -1.29 -2.68
N ILE A 74 1.32 -0.45 -3.68
CA ILE A 74 2.57 0.31 -3.81
C ILE A 74 2.77 1.26 -2.64
N HIS A 75 1.72 2.01 -2.24
CA HIS A 75 1.79 2.93 -1.10
C HIS A 75 2.06 2.20 0.22
N ALA A 76 1.41 1.05 0.43
CA ALA A 76 1.66 0.19 1.57
C ALA A 76 3.12 -0.29 1.55
N LEU A 77 3.61 -0.76 0.41
CA LEU A 77 4.98 -1.23 0.28
C LEU A 77 6.00 -0.11 0.58
N TYR A 78 5.73 1.12 0.14
CA TYR A 78 6.55 2.29 0.46
C TYR A 78 6.56 2.62 1.96
N LEU A 79 5.40 2.59 2.63
CA LEU A 79 5.29 2.90 4.06
C LEU A 79 5.83 1.77 4.95
N PHE A 80 5.61 0.52 4.55
CA PHE A 80 6.04 -0.66 5.28
C PHE A 80 7.46 -1.11 4.94
N ARG A 81 8.16 -0.47 3.98
CA ARG A 81 9.54 -0.79 3.60
C ARG A 81 10.49 -0.92 4.79
N HIS A 82 10.28 -0.13 5.85
CA HIS A 82 11.10 -0.16 7.08
C HIS A 82 10.57 -1.10 8.17
N LYS A 83 9.31 -1.56 8.10
CA LYS A 83 8.70 -2.46 9.08
C LYS A 83 8.70 -3.93 8.65
N ILE A 84 8.84 -4.21 7.36
CA ILE A 84 8.95 -5.57 6.86
C ILE A 84 10.37 -6.05 7.14
N THR A 85 10.56 -6.73 8.26
CA THR A 85 11.86 -7.29 8.68
C THR A 85 12.47 -8.18 7.60
N PHE A 86 11.63 -8.89 6.84
CA PHE A 86 12.01 -9.70 5.70
C PHE A 86 12.64 -8.90 4.54
N LEU A 87 12.14 -7.68 4.30
CA LEU A 87 12.66 -6.80 3.24
C LEU A 87 14.03 -6.25 3.66
N ARG A 88 14.16 -5.87 4.93
CA ARG A 88 15.42 -5.41 5.52
C ARG A 88 16.50 -6.51 5.46
N GLU A 89 16.17 -7.75 5.86
CA GLU A 89 17.09 -8.88 5.75
C GLU A 89 17.44 -9.22 4.29
N TRP A 90 16.50 -9.08 3.36
CA TRP A 90 16.77 -9.27 1.94
C TRP A 90 17.73 -8.20 1.39
N GLU A 91 17.54 -6.94 1.76
CA GLU A 91 18.36 -5.80 1.36
C GLU A 91 19.79 -5.94 1.91
N GLU A 92 19.93 -6.31 3.18
CA GLU A 92 21.21 -6.57 3.85
C GLU A 92 21.99 -7.72 3.17
N ARG A 93 21.28 -8.78 2.74
CA ARG A 93 21.88 -9.88 1.95
C ARG A 93 22.34 -9.46 0.56
N GLN A 94 21.65 -8.54 -0.11
CA GLN A 94 22.09 -8.06 -1.43
C GLN A 94 23.34 -7.18 -1.32
N ILE A 95 23.40 -6.33 -0.29
CA ILE A 95 24.57 -5.47 -0.04
C ILE A 95 25.82 -6.33 0.23
N GLN A 96 25.71 -7.37 1.05
CA GLN A 96 26.83 -8.28 1.28
C GLN A 96 27.32 -8.98 0.01
N LYS A 97 26.42 -9.41 -0.87
CA LYS A 97 26.80 -10.04 -2.15
C LYS A 97 27.54 -9.10 -3.10
N ILE A 98 27.22 -7.81 -3.06
CA ILE A 98 27.90 -6.80 -3.89
C ILE A 98 29.29 -6.54 -3.33
N LEU A 99 29.41 -6.42 -2.00
CA LEU A 99 30.69 -6.25 -1.31
C LEU A 99 31.62 -7.45 -1.52
N GLU A 100 31.14 -8.68 -1.36
CA GLU A 100 31.93 -9.90 -1.65
C GLU A 100 32.40 -9.94 -3.10
N LYS A 101 31.56 -9.52 -4.06
CA LYS A 101 31.96 -9.45 -5.47
C LYS A 101 33.03 -8.41 -5.74
N GLU A 102 32.94 -7.24 -5.10
CA GLU A 102 33.94 -6.19 -5.23
C GLU A 102 35.26 -6.62 -4.57
N GLU A 103 35.20 -7.29 -3.42
CA GLU A 103 36.38 -7.83 -2.72
C GLU A 103 37.06 -8.93 -3.54
N ASP A 104 36.31 -9.88 -4.09
CA ASP A 104 36.81 -10.91 -5.01
C ASP A 104 37.39 -10.34 -6.31
N GLU A 105 36.84 -9.24 -6.84
CA GLU A 105 37.44 -8.55 -8.00
C GLU A 105 38.75 -7.87 -7.64
N ILE A 106 38.83 -7.16 -6.50
CA ILE A 106 40.04 -6.47 -6.06
C ILE A 106 41.17 -7.47 -5.78
N ASP A 107 40.88 -8.62 -5.15
CA ASP A 107 41.87 -9.66 -4.84
C ASP A 107 42.37 -10.38 -6.10
N LYS A 108 41.62 -10.33 -7.21
CA LYS A 108 42.03 -10.88 -8.51
C LYS A 108 43.01 -9.98 -9.28
N TYR A 109 43.10 -8.70 -8.92
CA TYR A 109 44.00 -7.73 -9.53
C TYR A 109 45.24 -7.40 -8.66
N LEU A 110 45.31 -7.94 -7.45
CA LEU A 110 46.48 -7.95 -6.55
C LEU A 110 47.32 -9.22 -6.74
#